data_AF-A0A4V1ZWB0-F1
#
_entry.id   AF-A0A4V1ZWB0-F1
#
_cell.length_a   1.000
_cell.length_b   1.000
_cell.length_c   1.000
_cell.angle_alpha   90.00
_cell.angle_beta   90.00
_cell.angle_gamma   90.00
#
_symmetry.space_group_name_H-M   'P 1'
#
loop_
_entity.id
_entity.type
_entity.pdbx_description
1 polymer ?
#
loop_
_entity_poly.entity_id
_entity_poly.type
_entity_poly.pdbx_seq_one_letter_code
_entity_poly.pdbx_strand_id
1 'polypeptide(L)'
;MTRGQTYKHQFTINESVYNGFINTFKDKNPLHTDQEFAKSKKFEEFIEDGIINYKIKLTNDSYCYYYVIRPQQELGPSEGVKFKTRTDFFITLTGIEKNGHVLEDEQILASSKGIAIYLDGYTYHATKENPRFYNDIQKRLAIVESGDKISWTLTWADLERCDAAEKENDPSSKAIKKDSLSFDSARYSNTKKIYERIPYWNNHKSDLIEKRNSFERLIWLLSNPNEANNVDKKIALSLSLRQSLFATPSVDENKIETIIESPFNTIDPVAKASNLSSGNFYVFPDLPDLTSICKIVLAVKVSDLVIKSSVAIHSGVDNLDKEQWEKFWVLFNLIQNSCVLFEASLHSTHEYGKPEEDGKYDCLENFDQDLHLIIKQLIDEGIVFDNEGSFF
;
A
#
# COMPACT_ATOMS: atom_id res chain seq x y z
N MET A 1 -35.48 -1.96 -26.79
CA MET A 1 -34.74 -0.74 -26.39
C MET A 1 -34.13 -0.15 -27.64
N THR A 2 -34.30 1.14 -27.86
CA THR A 2 -33.60 1.87 -28.94
C THR A 2 -32.23 2.34 -28.47
N ARG A 3 -31.30 2.51 -29.42
CA ARG A 3 -29.95 3.04 -29.15
C ARG A 3 -30.09 4.40 -28.45
N GLY A 4 -29.43 4.57 -27.31
CA GLY A 4 -29.43 5.83 -26.52
C GLY A 4 -30.44 5.92 -25.36
N GLN A 5 -31.26 4.88 -25.10
CA GLN A 5 -32.11 4.86 -23.90
C GLN A 5 -31.34 4.40 -22.65
N THR A 6 -31.31 5.24 -21.62
CA THR A 6 -30.81 4.88 -20.30
C THR A 6 -31.85 4.04 -19.57
N TYR A 7 -31.49 2.82 -19.19
CA TYR A 7 -32.33 1.97 -18.33
C TYR A 7 -31.85 2.07 -16.89
N LYS A 8 -32.78 2.36 -15.97
CA LYS A 8 -32.55 2.30 -14.53
C LYS A 8 -33.52 1.30 -13.93
N HIS A 9 -33.01 0.35 -13.15
CA HIS A 9 -33.80 -0.61 -12.40
C HIS A 9 -33.36 -0.58 -10.95
N GLN A 10 -34.32 -0.47 -10.05
CA GLN A 10 -34.11 -0.65 -8.62
C GLN A 10 -34.80 -1.95 -8.22
N PHE A 11 -34.13 -2.72 -7.38
CA PHE A 11 -34.74 -3.85 -6.70
C PHE A 11 -34.36 -3.80 -5.23
N THR A 12 -35.25 -4.34 -4.40
CA THR A 12 -35.06 -4.39 -2.96
C THR A 12 -34.33 -5.68 -2.61
N ILE A 13 -33.18 -5.57 -1.95
CA ILE A 13 -32.54 -6.71 -1.32
C ILE A 13 -33.31 -7.02 -0.04
N ASN A 14 -34.10 -8.09 -0.07
CA ASN A 14 -34.78 -8.62 1.10
C ASN A 14 -34.05 -9.87 1.60
N GLU A 15 -34.46 -10.39 2.75
CA GLU A 15 -33.85 -11.56 3.38
C GLU A 15 -33.81 -12.80 2.46
N SER A 16 -34.82 -12.99 1.61
CA SER A 16 -34.84 -14.09 0.63
C SER A 16 -33.78 -13.94 -0.46
N VAL A 17 -33.56 -12.72 -0.96
CA VAL A 17 -32.52 -12.42 -1.96
C VAL A 17 -31.14 -12.59 -1.34
N TYR A 18 -30.97 -12.09 -0.11
CA TYR A 18 -29.73 -12.20 0.66
C TYR A 18 -29.35 -13.66 0.94
N ASN A 19 -30.29 -14.45 1.49
CA ASN A 19 -30.09 -15.88 1.75
C ASN A 19 -29.91 -16.68 0.45
N GLY A 20 -30.56 -16.26 -0.63
CA GLY A 20 -30.33 -16.81 -1.96
C GLY A 20 -28.86 -16.64 -2.39
N PHE A 21 -28.32 -15.43 -2.25
CA PHE A 21 -26.92 -15.14 -2.55
C PHE A 21 -25.96 -16.01 -1.72
N ILE A 22 -26.12 -16.04 -0.40
CA ILE A 22 -25.27 -16.86 0.49
C ILE A 22 -25.27 -18.33 0.06
N ASN A 23 -26.45 -18.90 -0.22
CA ASN A 23 -26.60 -20.30 -0.60
C ASN A 23 -26.02 -20.60 -1.99
N THR A 24 -26.23 -19.70 -2.96
CA THR A 24 -25.73 -19.86 -4.33
C THR A 24 -24.21 -19.78 -4.37
N PHE A 25 -23.62 -18.79 -3.71
CA PHE A 25 -22.17 -18.58 -3.71
C PHE A 25 -21.45 -19.38 -2.62
N LYS A 26 -22.20 -20.08 -1.76
CA LYS A 26 -21.69 -20.82 -0.59
C LYS A 26 -20.79 -19.93 0.26
N ASP A 27 -21.21 -18.68 0.45
CA ASP A 27 -20.49 -17.73 1.26
C ASP A 27 -20.45 -18.23 2.71
N LYS A 28 -19.24 -18.27 3.28
CA LYS A 28 -18.98 -18.71 4.65
C LYS A 28 -18.44 -17.60 5.51
N ASN A 29 -18.32 -16.38 4.98
CA ASN A 29 -17.81 -15.25 5.74
C ASN A 29 -18.79 -14.91 6.87
N PRO A 30 -18.41 -15.07 8.15
CA PRO A 30 -19.28 -14.78 9.28
C PRO A 30 -19.69 -13.30 9.36
N LEU A 31 -19.04 -12.38 8.65
CA LEU A 31 -19.53 -11.01 8.49
C LEU A 31 -20.84 -10.93 7.69
N HIS A 32 -21.07 -11.87 6.78
CA HIS A 32 -22.30 -11.94 5.97
C HIS A 32 -23.27 -12.99 6.51
N THR A 33 -22.78 -14.03 7.16
CA THR A 33 -23.61 -15.16 7.58
C THR A 33 -24.00 -15.15 9.05
N ASP A 34 -23.38 -14.28 9.87
CA ASP A 34 -23.63 -14.19 11.31
C ASP A 34 -23.76 -12.72 11.75
N GLN A 35 -25.00 -12.27 11.89
CA GLN A 35 -25.31 -10.89 12.25
C GLN A 35 -24.87 -10.52 13.67
N GLU A 36 -24.84 -11.49 14.60
CA GLU A 36 -24.33 -11.24 15.95
C GLU A 36 -22.81 -11.13 15.95
N PHE A 37 -22.13 -11.96 15.16
CA PHE A 37 -20.69 -11.86 14.94
C PHE A 37 -20.34 -10.50 14.30
N ALA A 38 -20.99 -10.09 13.22
CA ALA A 38 -20.76 -8.79 12.58
C ALA A 38 -20.97 -7.62 13.56
N LYS A 39 -22.07 -7.62 14.32
CA LYS A 39 -22.34 -6.63 15.38
C LYS A 39 -21.30 -6.66 16.48
N SER A 40 -20.83 -7.84 16.90
CA SER A 40 -19.76 -7.98 17.90
C SER A 40 -18.43 -7.39 17.42
N LYS A 41 -18.20 -7.36 16.10
CA LYS A 41 -17.04 -6.73 15.46
C LYS A 41 -17.24 -5.23 15.18
N LYS A 42 -18.41 -4.66 15.52
CA LYS A 42 -18.76 -3.25 15.29
C LYS A 42 -18.57 -2.84 13.82
N PHE A 43 -18.88 -3.79 12.93
CA PHE A 43 -18.88 -3.63 11.48
C PHE A 43 -20.33 -3.48 11.02
N GLU A 44 -20.66 -2.39 10.34
CA GLU A 44 -22.02 -2.10 9.89
C GLU A 44 -22.03 -1.80 8.39
N GLU A 45 -22.96 -2.40 7.65
CA GLU A 45 -23.21 -2.05 6.25
C GLU A 45 -24.30 -0.97 6.13
N PHE A 46 -24.18 -0.09 5.15
CA PHE A 46 -25.21 0.88 4.82
C PHE A 46 -25.24 1.15 3.31
N ILE A 47 -26.40 1.56 2.80
CA ILE A 47 -26.58 1.88 1.37
C ILE A 47 -26.55 3.40 1.20
N GLU A 48 -25.67 3.86 0.32
CA GLU A 48 -25.57 5.26 -0.12
C GLU A 48 -25.55 5.26 -1.65
N ASP A 49 -26.46 5.99 -2.28
CA ASP A 49 -26.64 6.05 -3.75
C ASP A 49 -26.73 4.69 -4.46
N GLY A 50 -27.27 3.68 -3.76
CA GLY A 50 -27.42 2.32 -4.28
C GLY A 50 -26.14 1.46 -4.19
N ILE A 51 -25.07 1.98 -3.58
CA ILE A 51 -23.82 1.27 -3.33
C ILE A 51 -23.78 0.85 -1.85
N ILE A 52 -23.38 -0.40 -1.59
CA ILE A 52 -23.14 -0.90 -0.24
C ILE A 52 -21.80 -0.36 0.25
N ASN A 53 -21.82 0.36 1.36
CA ASN A 53 -20.67 0.91 2.06
C ASN A 53 -20.58 0.31 3.46
N TYR A 54 -19.44 0.46 4.12
CA TYR A 54 -19.21 -0.11 5.43
C TYR A 54 -18.77 0.93 6.44
N LYS A 55 -19.10 0.71 7.71
CA LYS A 55 -18.60 1.46 8.86
C LYS A 55 -17.86 0.53 9.78
N ILE A 56 -16.71 0.99 10.27
CA ILE A 56 -15.95 0.28 11.31
C ILE A 56 -15.69 1.19 12.50
N LYS A 57 -15.81 0.63 13.69
CA LYS A 57 -15.42 1.27 14.95
C LYS A 57 -14.20 0.58 15.54
N LEU A 58 -13.08 1.28 15.58
CA LEU A 58 -11.86 0.82 16.27
C LEU A 58 -11.77 1.47 17.66
N THR A 59 -11.37 0.70 18.65
CA THR A 59 -11.28 1.17 20.04
C THR A 59 -9.90 0.87 20.62
N ASN A 60 -9.30 1.86 21.26
CA ASN A 60 -8.14 1.70 22.13
C ASN A 60 -8.48 2.24 23.54
N ASP A 61 -7.53 2.20 24.47
CA ASP A 61 -7.75 2.47 25.91
C ASP A 61 -8.61 3.70 26.21
N SER A 62 -8.46 4.78 25.44
CA SER A 62 -9.18 6.05 25.69
C SER A 62 -9.91 6.63 24.48
N TYR A 63 -9.72 6.05 23.28
CA TYR A 63 -10.32 6.56 22.05
C TYR A 63 -11.19 5.52 21.34
N CYS A 64 -12.24 6.02 20.69
CA CYS A 64 -12.93 5.30 19.63
C CYS A 64 -12.79 6.07 18.31
N TYR A 65 -12.48 5.36 17.23
CA TYR A 65 -12.36 5.92 15.89
C TYR A 65 -13.41 5.30 14.98
N TYR A 66 -14.08 6.15 14.22
CA TYR A 66 -15.15 5.77 13.31
C TYR A 66 -14.70 5.98 11.87
N TYR A 67 -14.73 4.93 11.08
CA TYR A 67 -14.36 5.00 9.66
C TYR A 67 -15.52 4.60 8.78
N VAL A 68 -15.55 5.18 7.59
CA VAL A 68 -16.34 4.71 6.45
C VAL A 68 -15.39 4.06 5.46
N ILE A 69 -15.80 2.93 4.90
CA ILE A 69 -15.13 2.19 3.83
C ILE A 69 -16.03 2.22 2.60
N ARG A 70 -15.54 2.81 1.52
CA ARG A 70 -16.24 2.90 0.23
C ARG A 70 -15.60 1.95 -0.77
N PRO A 71 -16.32 0.96 -1.32
CA PRO A 71 -15.75 0.10 -2.35
C PRO A 71 -15.60 0.85 -3.67
N GLN A 72 -14.59 0.47 -4.46
CA GLN A 72 -14.51 0.83 -5.88
C GLN A 72 -14.49 2.36 -6.15
N GLN A 73 -13.91 3.13 -5.23
CA GLN A 73 -13.75 4.58 -5.32
C GLN A 73 -12.78 4.94 -6.46
N GLU A 74 -13.21 5.82 -7.35
CA GLU A 74 -12.37 6.41 -8.39
C GLU A 74 -11.55 7.56 -7.78
N LEU A 75 -10.26 7.58 -8.07
CA LEU A 75 -9.31 8.64 -7.77
C LEU A 75 -8.67 9.13 -9.07
N GLY A 76 -8.44 10.43 -9.17
CA GLY A 76 -7.82 11.03 -10.33
C GLY A 76 -7.59 12.52 -10.12
N PRO A 77 -7.36 13.30 -11.20
CA PRO A 77 -7.00 14.71 -11.08
C PRO A 77 -8.03 15.57 -10.33
N SER A 78 -9.33 15.21 -10.38
CA SER A 78 -10.37 15.89 -9.58
C SER A 78 -10.17 15.73 -8.07
N GLU A 79 -9.56 14.63 -7.65
CA GLU A 79 -9.28 14.28 -6.25
C GLU A 79 -7.83 14.61 -5.84
N GLY A 80 -7.11 15.36 -6.67
CA GLY A 80 -5.70 15.72 -6.45
C GLY A 80 -4.70 14.62 -6.76
N VAL A 81 -5.12 13.51 -7.37
CA VAL A 81 -4.24 12.38 -7.73
C VAL A 81 -3.87 12.47 -9.21
N LYS A 82 -2.57 12.49 -9.51
CA LYS A 82 -2.06 12.71 -10.88
C LYS A 82 -2.60 11.73 -11.91
N PHE A 83 -2.70 10.45 -11.55
CA PHE A 83 -3.14 9.38 -12.45
C PHE A 83 -4.52 8.88 -12.05
N LYS A 84 -5.36 8.56 -13.04
CA LYS A 84 -6.64 7.90 -12.77
C LYS A 84 -6.38 6.48 -12.24
N THR A 85 -7.10 6.12 -11.18
CA THR A 85 -7.04 4.79 -10.58
C THR A 85 -8.29 4.51 -9.78
N ARG A 86 -8.68 3.25 -9.73
CA ARG A 86 -9.80 2.77 -8.94
C ARG A 86 -9.27 1.95 -7.79
N THR A 87 -9.60 2.34 -6.57
CA THR A 87 -9.25 1.58 -5.36
C THR A 87 -10.22 0.43 -5.18
N ASP A 88 -9.78 -0.68 -4.58
CA ASP A 88 -10.73 -1.72 -4.16
C ASP A 88 -11.61 -1.23 -3.02
N PHE A 89 -11.00 -0.54 -2.06
CA PHE A 89 -11.68 0.17 -0.99
C PHE A 89 -10.98 1.49 -0.67
N PHE A 90 -11.76 2.47 -0.24
CA PHE A 90 -11.25 3.75 0.26
C PHE A 90 -11.74 3.98 1.69
N ILE A 91 -10.81 4.12 2.63
CA ILE A 91 -11.11 4.26 4.05
C ILE A 91 -10.92 5.72 4.47
N THR A 92 -11.96 6.31 5.08
CA THR A 92 -11.95 7.68 5.59
C THR A 92 -12.35 7.74 7.05
N LEU A 93 -11.60 8.46 7.88
CA LEU A 93 -12.00 8.76 9.25
C LEU A 93 -13.18 9.74 9.24
N THR A 94 -14.20 9.45 10.03
CA THR A 94 -15.46 10.23 10.07
C THR A 94 -15.82 10.71 11.47
N GLY A 95 -15.17 10.20 12.51
CA GLY A 95 -15.43 10.63 13.88
C GLY A 95 -14.43 10.06 14.86
N ILE A 96 -14.25 10.77 15.96
CA ILE A 96 -13.40 10.36 17.07
C ILE A 96 -14.17 10.61 18.37
N GLU A 97 -14.15 9.65 19.29
CA GLU A 97 -14.53 9.85 20.68
C GLU A 97 -13.31 9.69 21.57
N LYS A 98 -13.22 10.51 22.61
CA LYS A 98 -12.26 10.37 23.71
C LYS A 98 -13.02 10.24 25.02
N ASN A 99 -12.78 9.15 25.75
CA ASN A 99 -13.47 8.84 27.01
C ASN A 99 -15.00 8.94 26.91
N GLY A 100 -15.57 8.50 25.78
CA GLY A 100 -17.02 8.54 25.52
C GLY A 100 -17.59 9.89 25.08
N HIS A 101 -16.75 10.92 24.94
CA HIS A 101 -17.15 12.23 24.41
C HIS A 101 -16.66 12.40 22.98
N VAL A 102 -17.54 12.82 22.07
CA VAL A 102 -17.18 13.15 20.69
C VAL A 102 -16.17 14.30 20.69
N LEU A 103 -15.07 14.13 19.95
CA LEU A 103 -14.14 15.23 19.67
C LEU A 103 -14.68 16.01 18.46
N GLU A 104 -15.04 17.26 18.69
CA GLU A 104 -15.51 18.19 17.64
C GLU A 104 -14.37 18.92 16.93
N ASP A 105 -13.12 18.53 17.18
CA ASP A 105 -11.96 19.15 16.53
C ASP A 105 -11.86 18.73 15.06
N GLU A 106 -12.47 19.54 14.20
CA GLU A 106 -12.47 19.35 12.75
C GLU A 106 -11.05 19.33 12.16
N GLN A 107 -10.05 19.98 12.79
CA GLN A 107 -8.68 19.97 12.28
C GLN A 107 -8.05 18.58 12.39
N ILE A 108 -8.36 17.83 13.44
CA ILE A 108 -7.85 16.46 13.60
C ILE A 108 -8.42 15.57 12.50
N LEU A 109 -9.73 15.66 12.24
CA LEU A 109 -10.39 14.91 11.17
C LEU A 109 -9.83 15.31 9.79
N ALA A 110 -9.67 16.61 9.53
CA ALA A 110 -9.12 17.13 8.28
C ALA A 110 -7.64 16.76 8.07
N SER A 111 -6.88 16.56 9.15
CA SER A 111 -5.47 16.14 9.08
C SER A 111 -5.29 14.62 8.89
N SER A 112 -6.37 13.84 9.06
CA SER A 112 -6.33 12.39 8.89
C SER A 112 -6.29 12.05 7.40
N LYS A 113 -5.27 11.29 6.98
CA LYS A 113 -5.14 10.89 5.58
C LYS A 113 -6.17 9.82 5.22
N GLY A 114 -6.80 9.98 4.06
CA GLY A 114 -7.57 8.91 3.43
C GLY A 114 -6.66 7.74 3.03
N ILE A 115 -7.17 6.51 3.09
CA ILE A 115 -6.37 5.31 2.78
C ILE A 115 -7.00 4.60 1.59
N ALA A 116 -6.29 4.63 0.45
CA ALA A 116 -6.62 3.87 -0.75
C ALA A 116 -6.11 2.43 -0.61
N ILE A 117 -7.02 1.49 -0.45
CA ILE A 117 -6.73 0.05 -0.35
C ILE A 117 -6.75 -0.58 -1.74
N TYR A 118 -5.69 -1.35 -2.02
CA TYR A 118 -5.60 -2.21 -3.19
C TYR A 118 -5.46 -3.66 -2.75
N LEU A 119 -6.31 -4.53 -3.28
CA LEU A 119 -6.24 -5.98 -3.14
C LEU A 119 -5.46 -6.53 -4.32
N ASP A 120 -4.15 -6.27 -4.33
CA ASP A 120 -3.34 -6.65 -5.47
C ASP A 120 -3.17 -8.18 -5.51
N GLY A 121 -3.51 -8.76 -6.66
CA GLY A 121 -3.32 -10.17 -6.95
C GLY A 121 -2.20 -10.36 -7.97
N TYR A 122 -1.17 -11.14 -7.62
CA TYR A 122 -0.01 -11.41 -8.49
C TYR A 122 -0.38 -11.70 -9.96
N THR A 123 -1.35 -12.58 -10.20
CA THR A 123 -1.79 -12.99 -11.55
C THR A 123 -2.26 -11.83 -12.43
N TYR A 124 -2.77 -10.75 -11.85
CA TYR A 124 -3.34 -9.61 -12.58
C TYR A 124 -2.37 -8.44 -12.76
N HIS A 125 -1.25 -8.42 -12.04
CA HIS A 125 -0.38 -7.25 -11.93
C HIS A 125 1.11 -7.51 -12.21
N ALA A 126 1.53 -8.77 -12.16
CA ALA A 126 2.94 -9.14 -12.03
C ALA A 126 3.38 -10.25 -12.99
N THR A 127 2.50 -10.69 -13.89
CA THR A 127 2.82 -11.71 -14.92
C THR A 127 3.14 -11.06 -16.25
N LYS A 128 3.72 -11.85 -17.15
CA LYS A 128 4.08 -11.43 -18.51
C LYS A 128 2.89 -10.91 -19.30
N GLU A 129 1.73 -11.51 -19.07
CA GLU A 129 0.47 -11.13 -19.71
C GLU A 129 -0.07 -9.81 -19.13
N ASN A 130 0.34 -9.41 -17.92
CA ASN A 130 -0.12 -8.21 -17.23
C ASN A 130 1.04 -7.49 -16.51
N PRO A 131 2.01 -6.89 -17.22
CA PRO A 131 3.20 -6.28 -16.62
C PRO A 131 2.87 -4.87 -16.07
N ARG A 132 2.00 -4.80 -15.05
CA ARG A 132 1.48 -3.51 -14.53
C ARG A 132 2.30 -2.93 -13.39
N PHE A 133 3.25 -3.69 -12.85
CA PHE A 133 3.95 -3.37 -11.60
C PHE A 133 4.56 -1.95 -11.52
N TYR A 134 5.26 -1.49 -12.56
CA TYR A 134 5.83 -0.14 -12.57
C TYR A 134 4.75 0.94 -12.52
N ASN A 135 3.77 0.85 -13.42
CA ASN A 135 2.62 1.77 -13.48
C ASN A 135 1.81 1.72 -12.18
N ASP A 136 1.73 0.55 -11.57
CA ASP A 136 1.07 0.39 -10.29
C ASP A 136 1.78 1.23 -9.22
N ILE A 137 3.09 1.09 -9.06
CA ILE A 137 3.88 1.90 -8.11
C ILE A 137 3.70 3.40 -8.39
N GLN A 138 3.73 3.83 -9.66
CA GLN A 138 3.50 5.23 -10.03
C GLN A 138 2.13 5.75 -9.56
N LYS A 139 1.07 4.95 -9.72
CA LYS A 139 -0.27 5.31 -9.22
C LYS A 139 -0.28 5.45 -7.70
N ARG A 140 0.38 4.54 -6.97
CA ARG A 140 0.45 4.61 -5.49
C ARG A 140 1.24 5.83 -5.02
N LEU A 141 2.36 6.13 -5.68
CA LEU A 141 3.13 7.35 -5.39
C LEU A 141 2.31 8.62 -5.69
N ALA A 142 1.58 8.67 -6.80
CA ALA A 142 0.70 9.80 -7.13
C ALA A 142 -0.42 10.02 -6.09
N ILE A 143 -0.92 8.94 -5.46
CA ILE A 143 -1.87 9.06 -4.33
C ILE A 143 -1.17 9.73 -3.14
N VAL A 144 0.04 9.31 -2.79
CA VAL A 144 0.78 9.91 -1.67
C VAL A 144 1.14 11.37 -1.93
N GLU A 145 1.53 11.70 -3.17
CA GLU A 145 1.86 13.06 -3.61
C GLU A 145 0.69 14.05 -3.48
N SER A 146 -0.56 13.56 -3.45
CA SER A 146 -1.73 14.41 -3.17
C SER A 146 -1.72 15.02 -1.75
N GLY A 147 -0.94 14.45 -0.84
CA GLY A 147 -0.67 14.97 0.50
C GLY A 147 -1.71 14.60 1.56
N ASP A 148 -2.98 14.44 1.18
CA ASP A 148 -4.11 14.09 2.04
C ASP A 148 -4.48 12.60 2.00
N LYS A 149 -3.77 11.79 1.22
CA LYS A 149 -4.01 10.35 1.05
C LYS A 149 -2.73 9.53 1.19
N ILE A 150 -2.91 8.25 1.49
CA ILE A 150 -1.88 7.22 1.33
C ILE A 150 -2.47 6.02 0.58
N SER A 151 -1.59 5.15 0.09
CA SER A 151 -1.97 3.85 -0.45
C SER A 151 -1.67 2.73 0.56
N TRP A 152 -2.42 1.64 0.50
CA TRP A 152 -2.08 0.42 1.23
C TRP A 152 -2.47 -0.81 0.41
N THR A 153 -1.48 -1.56 -0.03
CA THR A 153 -1.70 -2.81 -0.74
C THR A 153 -1.77 -3.98 0.24
N LEU A 154 -2.79 -4.82 0.09
CA LEU A 154 -2.92 -6.12 0.74
C LEU A 154 -2.91 -7.20 -0.32
N THR A 155 -1.96 -8.12 -0.21
CA THR A 155 -1.88 -9.29 -1.08
C THR A 155 -2.76 -10.42 -0.52
N TRP A 156 -3.05 -11.44 -1.34
CA TRP A 156 -3.71 -12.66 -0.86
C TRP A 156 -3.00 -13.28 0.35
N ALA A 157 -1.67 -13.25 0.35
CA ALA A 157 -0.89 -13.77 1.45
C ALA A 157 -1.05 -12.93 2.74
N ASP A 158 -1.36 -11.63 2.65
CA ASP A 158 -1.66 -10.83 3.84
C ASP A 158 -3.01 -11.21 4.46
N LEU A 159 -4.02 -11.49 3.63
CA LEU A 159 -5.34 -11.94 4.06
C LEU A 159 -5.26 -13.33 4.70
N GLU A 160 -4.56 -14.27 4.07
CA GLU A 160 -4.35 -15.61 4.62
C GLU A 160 -3.64 -15.57 5.98
N ARG A 161 -2.64 -14.68 6.14
CA ARG A 161 -1.96 -14.48 7.43
C ARG A 161 -2.86 -13.90 8.50
N CYS A 162 -3.76 -12.99 8.12
CA CYS A 162 -4.74 -12.42 9.03
C CYS A 162 -5.72 -13.49 9.52
N ASP A 163 -6.26 -14.30 8.60
CA ASP A 163 -7.28 -15.31 8.88
C ASP A 163 -6.73 -16.60 9.50
N ALA A 164 -5.42 -16.82 9.44
CA ALA A 164 -4.80 -18.01 9.99
C ALA A 164 -5.16 -18.22 11.47
N ALA A 165 -5.61 -19.42 11.83
CA ALA A 165 -5.87 -19.79 13.21
C ALA A 165 -4.55 -20.01 13.97
N GLU A 166 -4.39 -19.33 15.11
CA GLU A 166 -3.29 -19.60 16.04
C GLU A 166 -3.70 -20.73 16.99
N LYS A 167 -2.86 -21.76 17.08
CA LYS A 167 -3.07 -22.86 18.03
C LYS A 167 -2.12 -22.72 19.20
N GLU A 168 -2.64 -22.94 20.40
CA GLU A 168 -1.83 -23.00 21.60
C GLU A 168 -0.80 -24.14 21.46
N ASN A 169 0.46 -23.87 21.83
CA ASN A 169 1.59 -24.81 21.72
C ASN A 169 2.02 -25.26 20.31
N ASP A 170 1.60 -24.58 19.24
CA ASP A 170 2.10 -24.83 17.88
C ASP A 170 2.90 -23.62 17.34
N PRO A 171 4.25 -23.66 17.42
CA PRO A 171 5.12 -22.60 16.91
C PRO A 171 4.92 -22.31 15.41
N SER A 172 4.60 -23.32 14.61
CA SER A 172 4.38 -23.17 13.17
C SER A 172 3.12 -22.37 12.89
N SER A 173 2.04 -22.60 13.65
CA SER A 173 0.80 -21.81 13.56
C SER A 173 0.99 -20.34 13.98
N LYS A 174 1.99 -20.04 14.81
CA LYS A 174 2.36 -18.65 15.15
C LYS A 174 3.26 -18.02 14.11
N ALA A 175 4.13 -18.81 13.48
CA ALA A 175 5.04 -18.36 12.44
C ALA A 175 4.30 -17.95 11.17
N ILE A 176 3.22 -18.66 10.80
CA ILE A 176 2.46 -18.36 9.58
C ILE A 176 1.93 -16.92 9.58
N LYS A 177 1.59 -16.35 10.74
CA LYS A 177 1.10 -14.98 10.87
C LYS A 177 2.15 -13.89 10.67
N LYS A 178 3.42 -14.25 10.60
CA LYS A 178 4.52 -13.31 10.45
C LYS A 178 4.83 -13.12 8.96
N ASP A 179 4.96 -11.87 8.55
CA ASP A 179 5.53 -11.53 7.25
C ASP A 179 7.02 -11.21 7.35
N SER A 180 7.60 -10.81 6.22
CA SER A 180 9.03 -10.48 6.10
C SER A 180 9.47 -9.29 6.97
N LEU A 181 8.53 -8.46 7.44
CA LEU A 181 8.80 -7.27 8.25
C LEU A 181 8.44 -7.43 9.72
N SER A 182 7.90 -8.58 10.15
CA SER A 182 7.79 -8.92 11.57
C SER A 182 9.15 -8.73 12.27
N PHE A 183 9.14 -8.13 13.46
CA PHE A 183 10.37 -7.89 14.22
C PHE A 183 10.97 -9.20 14.74
N ASP A 184 12.23 -9.47 14.38
CA ASP A 184 12.99 -10.60 14.91
C ASP A 184 13.76 -10.18 16.16
N SER A 185 13.15 -10.41 17.32
CA SER A 185 13.76 -10.07 18.61
C SER A 185 15.08 -10.80 18.88
N ALA A 186 15.28 -12.01 18.33
CA ALA A 186 16.52 -12.74 18.52
C ALA A 186 17.64 -12.08 17.73
N ARG A 187 17.38 -11.79 16.44
CA ARG A 187 18.36 -11.17 15.53
C ARG A 187 18.69 -9.72 15.87
N TYR A 188 17.70 -8.93 16.30
CA TYR A 188 17.84 -7.47 16.44
C TYR A 188 17.90 -6.97 17.89
N SER A 189 18.05 -7.87 18.87
CA SER A 189 18.04 -7.52 20.31
C SER A 189 19.08 -6.45 20.70
N ASN A 190 20.30 -6.55 20.18
CA ASN A 190 21.39 -5.63 20.53
C ASN A 190 21.14 -4.22 20.00
N THR A 191 20.71 -4.12 18.73
CA THR A 191 20.32 -2.85 18.12
C THR A 191 19.17 -2.20 18.88
N LYS A 192 18.14 -2.99 19.25
CA LYS A 192 17.03 -2.48 20.06
C LYS A 192 17.48 -1.90 21.40
N LYS A 193 18.36 -2.60 22.14
CA LYS A 193 18.91 -2.10 23.41
C LYS A 193 19.68 -0.78 23.28
N ILE A 194 20.27 -0.52 22.11
CA ILE A 194 20.94 0.75 21.83
C ILE A 194 19.90 1.84 21.61
N TYR A 195 18.90 1.61 20.75
CA TYR A 195 17.81 2.56 20.53
C TYR A 195 17.02 2.89 21.81
N GLU A 196 16.82 1.92 22.70
CA GLU A 196 16.17 2.12 24.01
C GLU A 196 16.87 3.18 24.90
N ARG A 197 18.12 3.53 24.61
CA ARG A 197 18.89 4.54 25.33
C ARG A 197 18.90 5.91 24.64
N ILE A 198 18.38 6.00 23.42
CA ILE A 198 18.35 7.25 22.65
C ILE A 198 17.16 8.11 23.15
N PRO A 199 17.32 9.43 23.36
CA PRO A 199 16.31 10.25 24.03
C PRO A 199 14.91 10.20 23.41
N TYR A 200 14.80 10.11 22.08
CA TYR A 200 13.52 10.10 21.39
C TYR A 200 12.78 8.74 21.47
N TRP A 201 13.40 7.68 22.02
CA TRP A 201 12.80 6.35 22.11
C TRP A 201 11.42 6.38 22.74
N ASN A 202 11.27 7.04 23.89
CA ASN A 202 10.00 7.12 24.60
C ASN A 202 8.93 7.92 23.84
N ASN A 203 9.34 8.81 22.93
CA ASN A 203 8.43 9.63 22.13
C ASN A 203 7.90 8.90 20.88
N HIS A 204 8.68 7.93 20.36
CA HIS A 204 8.40 7.26 19.09
C HIS A 204 8.24 5.74 19.20
N LYS A 205 8.54 5.13 20.36
CA LYS A 205 8.23 3.71 20.60
C LYS A 205 6.71 3.53 20.48
N SER A 206 6.32 2.48 19.76
CA SER A 206 4.93 2.05 19.69
C SER A 206 4.85 0.53 19.53
N ASP A 207 3.64 0.01 19.70
CA ASP A 207 3.27 -1.37 19.41
C ASP A 207 3.36 -1.71 17.91
N LEU A 208 3.61 -0.73 17.02
CA LEU A 208 3.93 -0.98 15.61
C LEU A 208 5.09 -1.98 15.45
N ILE A 209 6.09 -1.92 16.34
CA ILE A 209 7.27 -2.82 16.36
C ILE A 209 6.84 -4.29 16.54
N GLU A 210 5.70 -4.52 17.17
CA GLU A 210 5.21 -5.85 17.53
C GLU A 210 4.22 -6.42 16.49
N LYS A 211 3.80 -5.61 15.50
CA LYS A 211 2.86 -6.05 14.45
C LYS A 211 3.52 -7.07 13.53
N ARG A 212 2.84 -8.19 13.35
CA ARG A 212 3.38 -9.40 12.73
C ARG A 212 3.23 -9.40 11.22
N ASN A 213 2.23 -8.70 10.70
CA ASN A 213 1.94 -8.66 9.26
C ASN A 213 1.41 -7.30 8.79
N SER A 214 1.30 -7.13 7.46
CA SER A 214 0.80 -5.91 6.81
C SER A 214 -0.60 -5.53 7.29
N PHE A 215 -1.50 -6.51 7.45
CA PHE A 215 -2.86 -6.25 7.92
C PHE A 215 -2.88 -5.68 9.35
N GLU A 216 -2.11 -6.27 10.27
CA GLU A 216 -1.97 -5.74 11.64
C GLU A 216 -1.39 -4.32 11.67
N ARG A 217 -0.49 -3.98 10.73
CA ARG A 217 0.05 -2.63 10.60
C ARG A 217 -0.96 -1.63 10.03
N LEU A 218 -1.83 -2.05 9.12
CA LEU A 218 -2.97 -1.25 8.67
C LEU A 218 -3.93 -0.95 9.84
N ILE A 219 -4.30 -1.97 10.61
CA ILE A 219 -5.16 -1.79 11.79
C ILE A 219 -4.50 -0.87 12.83
N TRP A 220 -3.18 -0.99 13.00
CA TRP A 220 -2.43 -0.08 13.85
C TRP A 220 -2.53 1.38 13.37
N LEU A 221 -2.37 1.62 12.07
CA LEU A 221 -2.48 2.95 11.48
C LEU A 221 -3.89 3.54 11.72
N LEU A 222 -4.93 2.75 11.45
CA LEU A 222 -6.32 3.13 11.70
C LEU A 222 -6.65 3.30 13.20
N SER A 223 -5.84 2.76 14.10
CA SER A 223 -6.01 2.95 15.55
C SER A 223 -5.22 4.16 16.09
N ASN A 224 -4.43 4.82 15.24
CA ASN A 224 -3.56 5.95 15.61
C ASN A 224 -3.65 7.14 14.60
N PRO A 225 -4.86 7.56 14.15
CA PRO A 225 -4.98 8.61 13.13
C PRO A 225 -4.47 9.99 13.59
N ASN A 226 -4.55 10.27 14.89
CA ASN A 226 -4.17 11.57 15.49
C ASN A 226 -2.66 11.79 15.54
N GLU A 227 -1.88 10.76 15.21
CA GLU A 227 -0.42 10.80 15.23
C GLU A 227 0.17 11.00 13.83
N ALA A 228 -0.58 11.50 12.84
CA ALA A 228 -0.12 11.58 11.45
C ALA A 228 1.32 12.15 11.28
N ASN A 229 1.67 13.20 12.04
CA ASN A 229 3.03 13.80 12.01
C ASN A 229 4.12 12.94 12.68
N ASN A 230 3.73 11.91 13.44
CA ASN A 230 4.61 11.02 14.18
C ASN A 230 4.61 9.59 13.62
N VAL A 231 3.60 9.19 12.83
CA VAL A 231 3.53 7.86 12.19
C VAL A 231 4.81 7.55 11.43
N ASP A 232 5.31 8.48 10.62
CA ASP A 232 6.56 8.30 9.87
C ASP A 232 7.76 8.07 10.79
N LYS A 233 7.82 8.76 11.94
CA LYS A 233 8.90 8.55 12.94
C LYS A 233 8.77 7.19 13.63
N LYS A 234 7.55 6.73 13.91
CA LYS A 234 7.30 5.40 14.48
C LYS A 234 7.66 4.28 13.50
N ILE A 235 7.34 4.47 12.21
CA ILE A 235 7.74 3.59 11.12
C ILE A 235 9.27 3.59 10.97
N ALA A 236 9.89 4.77 10.91
CA ALA A 236 11.34 4.94 10.81
C ALA A 236 12.07 4.26 11.96
N LEU A 237 11.59 4.43 13.20
CA LEU A 237 12.12 3.72 14.36
C LEU A 237 12.01 2.21 14.15
N SER A 238 10.82 1.69 13.85
CA SER A 238 10.60 0.25 13.62
C SER A 238 11.54 -0.34 12.57
N LEU A 239 11.72 0.34 11.45
CA LEU A 239 12.63 -0.06 10.37
C LEU A 239 14.10 0.01 10.82
N SER A 240 14.51 1.08 11.48
CA SER A 240 15.90 1.29 11.95
C SER A 240 16.38 0.26 12.97
N LEU A 241 15.46 -0.38 13.70
CA LEU A 241 15.78 -1.47 14.62
C LEU A 241 16.27 -2.73 13.89
N ARG A 242 15.95 -2.89 12.61
CA ARG A 242 16.29 -4.07 11.80
C ARG A 242 17.73 -4.02 11.33
N GLN A 243 18.70 -3.81 12.23
CA GLN A 243 20.10 -4.05 11.92
C GLN A 243 20.62 -5.15 12.81
N SER A 244 21.26 -6.15 12.23
CA SER A 244 21.89 -7.22 13.01
C SER A 244 23.05 -6.68 13.87
N LEU A 245 23.75 -5.67 13.37
CA LEU A 245 24.75 -4.89 14.10
C LEU A 245 24.45 -3.39 13.95
N PHE A 246 24.18 -2.70 15.04
CA PHE A 246 23.88 -1.27 15.02
C PHE A 246 24.94 -0.46 14.27
N ALA A 247 24.46 0.51 13.48
CA ALA A 247 25.27 1.37 12.64
C ALA A 247 26.12 0.60 11.60
N THR A 248 25.69 -0.59 11.20
CA THR A 248 26.38 -1.41 10.19
C THR A 248 25.35 -2.09 9.25
N PRO A 249 25.28 -1.72 7.96
CA PRO A 249 26.02 -0.63 7.35
C PRO A 249 25.47 0.74 7.76
N SER A 250 26.32 1.77 7.71
CA SER A 250 25.95 3.18 7.89
C SER A 250 26.84 4.13 7.10
N VAL A 251 26.33 5.33 6.83
CA VAL A 251 27.04 6.40 6.12
C VAL A 251 26.78 7.77 6.74
N ASP A 252 27.76 8.67 6.59
CA ASP A 252 27.61 10.07 6.99
C ASP A 252 26.47 10.75 6.22
N GLU A 253 25.77 11.69 6.86
CA GLU A 253 24.61 12.40 6.28
C GLU A 253 24.90 13.02 4.90
N ASN A 254 26.09 13.58 4.69
CA ASN A 254 26.45 14.24 3.43
C ASN A 254 26.64 13.28 2.24
N LYS A 255 26.63 11.96 2.45
CA LYS A 255 26.77 10.95 1.39
C LYS A 255 25.43 10.38 0.94
N ILE A 256 24.34 10.67 1.65
CA ILE A 256 23.08 9.93 1.47
C ILE A 256 22.42 10.20 0.12
N GLU A 257 22.43 11.45 -0.36
CA GLU A 257 21.75 11.81 -1.62
C GLU A 257 22.34 11.03 -2.80
N THR A 258 23.67 10.99 -2.90
CA THR A 258 24.36 10.23 -3.96
C THR A 258 24.02 8.75 -3.95
N ILE A 259 23.76 8.17 -2.77
CA ILE A 259 23.38 6.76 -2.64
C ILE A 259 21.92 6.54 -3.08
N ILE A 260 21.02 7.43 -2.66
CA ILE A 260 19.59 7.38 -3.03
C ILE A 260 19.39 7.61 -4.53
N GLU A 261 20.20 8.48 -5.14
CA GLU A 261 20.19 8.75 -6.58
C GLU A 261 20.84 7.64 -7.42
N SER A 262 21.56 6.71 -6.79
CA SER A 262 22.23 5.59 -7.45
C SER A 262 21.79 4.24 -6.88
N PRO A 263 20.50 3.88 -6.97
CA PRO A 263 19.93 2.73 -6.26
C PRO A 263 20.56 1.39 -6.63
N PHE A 264 21.09 1.23 -7.84
CA PHE A 264 21.75 0.00 -8.29
C PHE A 264 23.14 -0.22 -7.69
N ASN A 265 23.74 0.80 -7.07
CA ASN A 265 25.03 0.64 -6.40
C ASN A 265 24.89 -0.23 -5.16
N THR A 266 25.86 -1.11 -4.95
CA THR A 266 25.89 -1.95 -3.75
C THR A 266 26.44 -1.14 -2.59
N ILE A 267 25.70 -1.14 -1.49
CA ILE A 267 26.16 -0.57 -0.22
C ILE A 267 27.13 -1.58 0.39
N ASP A 268 28.33 -1.12 0.73
CA ASP A 268 29.31 -1.95 1.44
C ASP A 268 28.69 -2.42 2.78
N PRO A 269 28.51 -3.74 2.98
CA PRO A 269 27.79 -4.29 4.13
C PRO A 269 28.51 -4.03 5.47
N VAL A 270 29.80 -3.68 5.44
CA VAL A 270 30.59 -3.35 6.64
C VAL A 270 30.88 -1.86 6.78
N ALA A 271 30.36 -1.02 5.88
CA ALA A 271 30.55 0.42 5.94
C ALA A 271 30.05 1.01 7.26
N LYS A 272 30.80 1.96 7.79
CA LYS A 272 30.44 2.71 8.98
C LYS A 272 30.62 4.20 8.74
N ALA A 273 29.67 4.99 9.23
CA ALA A 273 29.81 6.43 9.30
C ALA A 273 31.02 6.80 10.17
N SER A 274 31.67 7.91 9.81
CA SER A 274 32.89 8.39 10.45
C SER A 274 32.66 8.88 11.88
N ASN A 275 31.47 9.43 12.16
CA ASN A 275 31.10 9.95 13.47
C ASN A 275 29.72 9.45 13.91
N LEU A 276 29.71 8.48 14.83
CA LEU A 276 28.49 7.92 15.41
C LEU A 276 27.94 8.71 16.61
N SER A 277 28.72 9.63 17.18
CA SER A 277 28.37 10.31 18.44
C SER A 277 27.26 11.34 18.29
N SER A 278 27.10 11.92 17.10
CA SER A 278 26.12 12.98 16.82
C SER A 278 24.73 12.43 16.45
N GLY A 279 24.63 11.16 16.03
CA GLY A 279 23.43 10.63 15.38
C GLY A 279 23.22 11.14 13.95
N ASN A 280 24.05 12.05 13.42
CA ASN A 280 23.93 12.62 12.07
C ASN A 280 24.53 11.68 11.01
N PHE A 281 24.00 10.46 10.98
CA PHE A 281 24.35 9.44 10.02
C PHE A 281 23.11 8.59 9.71
N TYR A 282 23.13 7.97 8.54
CA TYR A 282 22.08 7.08 8.11
C TYR A 282 22.48 5.63 8.33
N VAL A 283 21.54 4.84 8.85
CA VAL A 283 21.63 3.39 8.92
C VAL A 283 20.79 2.75 7.84
N PHE A 284 21.21 1.59 7.34
CA PHE A 284 20.44 0.82 6.36
C PHE A 284 19.85 -0.42 7.06
N PRO A 285 18.53 -0.52 7.15
CA PRO A 285 17.85 -1.71 7.66
C PRO A 285 18.08 -2.97 6.81
N ASP A 286 18.06 -4.13 7.46
CA ASP A 286 17.97 -5.46 6.85
C ASP A 286 16.57 -5.59 6.19
N LEU A 287 16.58 -5.62 4.86
CA LEU A 287 15.39 -5.72 4.01
C LEU A 287 15.10 -7.16 3.55
N PRO A 288 13.84 -7.47 3.17
CA PRO A 288 13.56 -8.66 2.38
C PRO A 288 14.40 -8.69 1.09
N ASP A 289 14.74 -9.89 0.62
CA ASP A 289 15.32 -10.07 -0.71
C ASP A 289 14.26 -9.75 -1.78
N LEU A 290 14.61 -8.82 -2.67
CA LEU A 290 13.80 -8.30 -3.77
C LEU A 290 14.60 -8.24 -5.08
N THR A 291 15.81 -8.83 -5.07
CA THR A 291 16.82 -8.66 -6.11
C THR A 291 16.45 -9.19 -7.49
N SER A 292 15.42 -10.03 -7.62
CA SER A 292 14.95 -10.48 -8.93
C SER A 292 14.00 -9.49 -9.62
N ILE A 293 13.35 -8.60 -8.85
CA ILE A 293 12.32 -7.69 -9.38
C ILE A 293 12.73 -6.22 -9.29
N CYS A 294 13.46 -5.82 -8.24
CA CYS A 294 13.87 -4.45 -8.04
C CYS A 294 15.06 -4.33 -7.07
N LYS A 295 15.65 -3.14 -7.06
CA LYS A 295 16.60 -2.73 -6.04
C LYS A 295 15.97 -1.65 -5.17
N ILE A 296 15.95 -1.87 -3.86
CA ILE A 296 15.52 -0.88 -2.87
C ILE A 296 16.72 -0.43 -2.06
N VAL A 297 16.88 0.89 -1.96
CA VAL A 297 17.71 1.52 -0.93
C VAL A 297 16.77 2.11 0.09
N LEU A 298 16.95 1.74 1.36
CA LEU A 298 16.23 2.32 2.49
C LEU A 298 17.24 2.74 3.54
N ALA A 299 17.17 3.99 3.97
CA ALA A 299 18.05 4.55 4.95
C ALA A 299 17.25 5.36 5.99
N VAL A 300 17.64 5.25 7.26
CA VAL A 300 17.03 6.01 8.36
C VAL A 300 18.10 6.80 9.08
N LYS A 301 17.90 8.11 9.22
CA LYS A 301 18.81 8.97 9.99
C LYS A 301 18.61 8.73 11.48
N VAL A 302 19.71 8.51 12.21
CA VAL A 302 19.61 8.14 13.63
C VAL A 302 19.15 9.30 14.50
N SER A 303 19.62 10.52 14.28
CA SER A 303 19.33 11.66 15.16
C SER A 303 17.85 12.04 15.24
N ASP A 304 17.14 11.93 14.12
CA ASP A 304 15.80 12.49 13.96
C ASP A 304 14.82 11.53 13.28
N LEU A 305 15.23 10.31 12.92
CA LEU A 305 14.38 9.30 12.25
C LEU A 305 13.81 9.79 10.90
N VAL A 306 14.55 10.58 10.13
CA VAL A 306 14.21 10.87 8.72
C VAL A 306 14.46 9.63 7.87
N ILE A 307 13.46 9.21 7.11
CA ILE A 307 13.58 8.13 6.11
C ILE A 307 14.03 8.74 4.78
N LYS A 308 14.91 8.03 4.08
CA LYS A 308 15.15 8.21 2.65
C LYS A 308 15.10 6.86 1.97
N SER A 309 14.38 6.78 0.85
CA SER A 309 14.32 5.55 0.08
C SER A 309 14.23 5.78 -1.42
N SER A 310 14.72 4.80 -2.16
CA SER A 310 14.57 4.73 -3.60
C SER A 310 14.27 3.31 -4.03
N VAL A 311 13.41 3.18 -5.04
CA VAL A 311 13.06 1.91 -5.69
C VAL A 311 13.51 2.01 -7.14
N ALA A 312 14.28 1.03 -7.62
CA ALA A 312 14.65 0.91 -9.02
C ALA A 312 14.22 -0.45 -9.56
N ILE A 313 13.33 -0.46 -10.55
CA ILE A 313 12.81 -1.70 -11.13
C ILE A 313 13.78 -2.21 -12.19
N HIS A 314 14.02 -3.52 -12.22
CA HIS A 314 14.84 -4.14 -13.26
C HIS A 314 14.10 -4.12 -14.62
N SER A 315 14.81 -3.77 -15.69
CA SER A 315 14.28 -3.82 -17.06
C SER A 315 14.09 -5.27 -17.50
N GLY A 316 13.01 -5.56 -18.24
CA GLY A 316 12.80 -6.86 -18.89
C GLY A 316 12.42 -8.01 -17.96
N VAL A 317 11.88 -7.71 -16.77
CA VAL A 317 11.31 -8.73 -15.90
C VAL A 317 9.90 -9.05 -16.36
N ASP A 318 9.76 -10.02 -17.27
CA ASP A 318 8.48 -10.45 -17.81
C ASP A 318 7.58 -11.09 -16.74
N ASN A 319 8.15 -11.89 -15.83
CA ASN A 319 7.44 -12.52 -14.73
C ASN A 319 8.14 -12.18 -13.43
N LEU A 320 7.47 -11.45 -12.55
CA LEU A 320 8.02 -11.12 -11.24
C LEU A 320 8.07 -12.37 -10.37
N ASP A 321 9.03 -12.49 -9.47
CA ASP A 321 8.93 -13.54 -8.45
C ASP A 321 7.76 -13.22 -7.50
N LYS A 322 6.82 -14.16 -7.34
CA LYS A 322 5.61 -13.93 -6.53
C LYS A 322 5.94 -13.60 -5.07
N GLU A 323 6.89 -14.31 -4.47
CA GLU A 323 7.24 -14.10 -3.06
C GLU A 323 7.91 -12.72 -2.88
N GLN A 324 8.80 -12.34 -3.79
CA GLN A 324 9.43 -11.01 -3.77
C GLN A 324 8.41 -9.89 -4.05
N TRP A 325 7.46 -10.12 -4.96
CA TRP A 325 6.38 -9.18 -5.23
C TRP A 325 5.48 -8.95 -4.00
N GLU A 326 5.15 -10.01 -3.25
CA GLU A 326 4.42 -9.88 -1.98
C GLU A 326 5.24 -9.10 -0.95
N LYS A 327 6.53 -9.44 -0.79
CA LYS A 327 7.45 -8.74 0.12
C LYS A 327 7.64 -7.27 -0.24
N PHE A 328 7.59 -6.93 -1.53
CA PHE A 328 7.69 -5.56 -2.00
C PHE A 328 6.56 -4.71 -1.45
N TRP A 329 5.30 -5.12 -1.65
CA TRP A 329 4.15 -4.33 -1.20
C TRP A 329 4.11 -4.16 0.32
N VAL A 330 4.46 -5.22 1.05
CA VAL A 330 4.61 -5.21 2.51
C VAL A 330 5.58 -4.12 2.98
N LEU A 331 6.69 -3.90 2.27
CA LEU A 331 7.66 -2.84 2.55
C LEU A 331 7.22 -1.48 2.02
N PHE A 332 6.71 -1.43 0.79
CA PHE A 332 6.30 -0.21 0.11
C PHE A 332 5.24 0.55 0.91
N ASN A 333 4.26 -0.15 1.49
CA ASN A 333 3.24 0.43 2.38
C ASN A 333 3.84 1.32 3.50
N LEU A 334 5.04 0.99 3.98
CA LEU A 334 5.70 1.72 5.06
C LEU A 334 6.61 2.86 4.57
N ILE A 335 7.14 2.79 3.34
CA ILE A 335 8.16 3.72 2.85
C ILE A 335 7.66 4.70 1.79
N GLN A 336 6.41 4.55 1.32
CA GLN A 336 5.82 5.33 0.23
C GLN A 336 5.94 6.86 0.39
N ASN A 337 5.92 7.39 1.62
CA ASN A 337 6.06 8.83 1.91
C ASN A 337 7.48 9.38 1.63
N SER A 338 8.48 8.51 1.49
CA SER A 338 9.90 8.90 1.33
C SER A 338 10.57 8.16 0.18
N CYS A 339 9.77 7.63 -0.76
CA CYS A 339 10.22 6.79 -1.84
C CYS A 339 10.34 7.56 -3.15
N VAL A 340 11.53 7.51 -3.76
CA VAL A 340 11.76 7.97 -5.13
C VAL A 340 11.79 6.76 -6.07
N LEU A 341 11.02 6.81 -7.16
CA LEU A 341 10.99 5.74 -8.15
C LEU A 341 11.96 6.02 -9.30
N PHE A 342 12.79 5.03 -9.62
CA PHE A 342 13.70 5.02 -10.75
C PHE A 342 13.30 3.90 -11.72
N GLU A 343 13.35 4.21 -13.00
CA GLU A 343 13.27 3.21 -14.06
C GLU A 343 14.68 2.88 -14.52
N ALA A 344 15.02 1.60 -14.65
CA ALA A 344 16.26 1.22 -15.33
C ALA A 344 16.17 1.71 -16.79
N SER A 345 17.04 2.64 -17.17
CA SER A 345 17.10 3.17 -18.54
C SER A 345 17.18 2.03 -19.55
N LEU A 346 16.20 1.95 -20.45
CA LEU A 346 16.24 1.14 -21.67
C LEU A 346 17.45 1.57 -22.51
N HIS A 347 18.57 0.87 -22.38
CA HIS A 347 19.47 0.64 -23.51
C HIS A 347 19.04 -0.63 -24.24
N SER A 348 17.80 -0.63 -24.72
CA SER A 348 17.43 -1.43 -25.89
C SER A 348 17.12 -0.46 -27.02
N THR A 349 18.05 -0.40 -27.96
CA THR A 349 17.84 0.12 -29.31
C THR A 349 16.72 -0.67 -29.98
N HIS A 350 15.47 -0.33 -29.69
CA HIS A 350 14.47 -0.32 -30.74
C HIS A 350 14.44 1.12 -31.23
N GLU A 351 15.04 1.32 -32.39
CA GLU A 351 14.82 2.51 -33.20
C GLU A 351 13.30 2.72 -33.26
N TYR A 352 12.81 3.78 -32.59
CA TYR A 352 11.54 4.37 -32.94
C TYR A 352 11.66 4.80 -34.39
N GLY A 353 11.10 3.96 -35.28
CA GLY A 353 10.98 4.25 -36.69
C GLY A 353 10.33 5.61 -36.88
N LYS A 354 10.87 6.36 -37.83
CA LYS A 354 10.46 7.70 -38.22
C LYS A 354 8.94 7.86 -38.39
N PRO A 355 8.42 9.09 -38.23
CA PRO A 355 7.00 9.38 -38.25
C PRO A 355 6.49 9.39 -39.70
N GLU A 356 5.54 8.53 -40.02
CA GLU A 356 4.67 8.70 -41.17
C GLU A 356 3.28 8.09 -40.89
N GLU A 357 2.27 8.94 -41.12
CA GLU A 357 0.82 8.68 -41.17
C GLU A 357 0.04 8.55 -39.85
N ASP A 358 -0.50 9.71 -39.43
CA ASP A 358 -1.74 9.95 -38.67
C ASP A 358 -2.01 8.96 -37.52
N GLY A 359 -1.62 9.35 -36.29
CA GLY A 359 -1.77 8.62 -35.02
C GLY A 359 -3.23 8.39 -34.56
N LYS A 360 -4.14 8.27 -35.51
CA LYS A 360 -5.56 8.01 -35.35
C LYS A 360 -5.85 6.69 -34.64
N TYR A 361 -4.95 5.71 -34.72
CA TYR A 361 -5.16 4.37 -34.18
C TYR A 361 -4.11 3.94 -33.14
N ASP A 362 -3.33 4.86 -32.60
CA ASP A 362 -2.26 4.55 -31.63
C ASP A 362 -2.80 3.87 -30.36
N CYS A 363 -4.05 4.16 -29.99
CA CYS A 363 -4.69 3.54 -28.83
C CYS A 363 -4.93 2.02 -28.99
N LEU A 364 -4.80 1.44 -30.19
CA LEU A 364 -5.00 0.01 -30.43
C LEU A 364 -3.99 -0.87 -29.67
N GLU A 365 -2.83 -0.34 -29.32
CA GLU A 365 -1.84 -1.04 -28.48
C GLU A 365 -2.39 -1.41 -27.10
N ASN A 366 -3.45 -0.73 -26.64
CA ASN A 366 -4.11 -0.95 -25.36
C ASN A 366 -5.29 -1.93 -25.41
N PHE A 367 -5.59 -2.50 -26.58
CA PHE A 367 -6.71 -3.42 -26.78
C PHE A 367 -6.23 -4.75 -27.37
N ASP A 368 -6.91 -5.84 -27.00
CA ASP A 368 -6.70 -7.14 -27.64
C ASP A 368 -6.93 -7.05 -29.16
N GLN A 369 -6.13 -7.77 -29.96
CA GLN A 369 -6.20 -7.73 -31.43
C GLN A 369 -7.61 -8.00 -31.98
N ASP A 370 -8.36 -8.88 -31.32
CA ASP A 370 -9.71 -9.27 -31.68
C ASP A 370 -10.70 -8.08 -31.59
N LEU A 371 -10.37 -7.07 -30.76
CA LEU A 371 -11.16 -5.85 -30.57
C LEU A 371 -10.71 -4.73 -31.52
N HIS A 372 -9.59 -4.85 -32.22
CA HIS A 372 -9.06 -3.77 -33.07
C HIS A 372 -10.04 -3.34 -34.15
N LEU A 373 -10.79 -4.29 -34.71
CA LEU A 373 -11.76 -4.00 -35.76
C LEU A 373 -12.92 -3.13 -35.25
N ILE A 374 -13.41 -3.40 -34.03
CA ILE A 374 -14.48 -2.59 -33.43
C ILE A 374 -13.96 -1.24 -32.92
N ILE A 375 -12.76 -1.19 -32.35
CA ILE A 375 -12.13 0.07 -31.90
C ILE A 375 -11.89 1.03 -33.07
N LYS A 376 -11.37 0.53 -34.20
CA LYS A 376 -11.21 1.33 -35.43
C LYS A 376 -12.53 1.92 -35.90
N GLN A 377 -13.60 1.13 -35.92
CA GLN A 377 -14.95 1.60 -36.27
C GLN A 377 -15.44 2.69 -35.32
N LEU A 378 -15.17 2.57 -34.02
CA LEU A 378 -15.57 3.58 -33.04
C LEU A 378 -14.79 4.90 -33.23
N ILE A 379 -13.50 4.83 -33.52
CA ILE A 379 -12.65 6.00 -33.84
C ILE A 379 -13.12 6.69 -35.13
N ASP A 380 -13.46 5.91 -36.16
CA ASP A 380 -13.97 6.43 -37.43
C ASP A 380 -15.31 7.17 -37.26
N GLU A 381 -16.09 6.78 -36.25
CA GLU A 381 -17.36 7.43 -35.86
C GLU A 381 -17.17 8.57 -34.84
N GLY A 382 -15.92 8.98 -34.57
CA GLY A 382 -15.59 10.13 -33.72
C GLY A 382 -15.57 9.85 -32.22
N ILE A 383 -15.53 8.57 -31.81
CA ILE A 383 -15.32 8.19 -30.40
C ILE A 383 -13.82 8.25 -30.11
N VAL A 384 -13.45 9.14 -29.19
CA VAL A 384 -12.06 9.36 -28.81
C VAL A 384 -11.67 8.38 -27.70
N PHE A 385 -10.58 7.66 -27.94
CA PHE A 385 -9.93 6.80 -26.96
C PHE A 385 -8.66 7.49 -26.49
N ASP A 386 -8.39 7.49 -25.18
CA ASP A 386 -7.09 7.90 -24.70
C ASP A 386 -6.05 6.78 -24.87
N ASN A 387 -4.78 7.15 -24.67
CA ASN A 387 -3.64 6.24 -24.71
C ASN A 387 -3.66 5.18 -23.58
N GLU A 388 -4.73 5.09 -22.79
CA GLU A 388 -4.93 4.10 -21.73
C GLU A 388 -6.14 3.18 -22.00
N GLY A 389 -6.78 3.30 -23.18
CA GLY A 389 -7.89 2.45 -23.58
C GLY A 389 -9.22 2.77 -22.89
N SER A 390 -9.37 3.98 -22.33
CA SER A 390 -10.61 4.42 -21.68
C SER A 390 -11.49 5.28 -22.62
N PHE A 391 -12.81 5.28 -22.37
CA PHE A 391 -13.82 6.00 -23.16
C PHE A 391 -14.11 7.39 -22.57
N PHE A 392 -14.36 8.39 -23.43
CA PHE A 392 -14.97 9.68 -23.08
C PHE A 392 -16.45 9.75 -23.45
#